data_AF-A0A7C6LD34-F1
#
_entry.id   AF-A0A7C6LD34-F1
#
_cell.length_a   1.000
_cell.length_b   1.000
_cell.length_c   1.000
_cell.angle_alpha   90.00
_cell.angle_beta   90.00
_cell.angle_gamma   90.00
#
_symmetry.space_group_name_H-M   'P 1'
#
loop_
_entity.id
_entity.type
_entity.pdbx_description
1 polymer ?
#
loop_
_entity_poly.entity_id
_entity_poly.type
_entity_poly.pdbx_seq_one_letter_code
_entity_poly.pdbx_strand_id
1 'polypeptide(L)'
;MWKLIGNRWKNQRGFTLVELMVVVAIIGILVSIAVPSYQKVTETARKNACQANMRAVLGAVQILRMENAGVNLAGRLDEQHALMAVKLFSEVPTCPSGGDLYYSIDVDNDGTITIACPNGHHIRKEGAGGE
;
A
#
# COMPACT_ATOMS: atom_id res chain seq x y z
N MET A 1 -66.11 5.67 -21.69
CA MET A 1 -64.80 5.06 -21.97
C MET A 1 -63.85 5.32 -20.80
N TRP A 2 -64.17 4.86 -19.58
CA TRP A 2 -63.31 5.03 -18.41
C TRP A 2 -63.61 3.98 -17.32
N LYS A 3 -63.53 2.72 -17.73
CA LYS A 3 -63.65 1.56 -16.85
C LYS A 3 -62.53 0.64 -17.30
N LEU A 4 -61.47 0.51 -16.51
CA LEU A 4 -60.43 -0.56 -16.51
C LEU A 4 -59.10 -0.06 -15.90
N ILE A 5 -59.12 0.43 -14.65
CA ILE A 5 -57.91 0.36 -13.81
C ILE A 5 -58.27 -0.55 -12.65
N GLY A 6 -58.18 -1.85 -12.94
CA GLY A 6 -58.37 -2.91 -11.97
C GLY A 6 -57.24 -2.86 -10.95
N ASN A 7 -57.62 -2.58 -9.71
CA ASN A 7 -56.77 -2.50 -8.55
C ASN A 7 -56.10 -3.86 -8.25
N ARG A 8 -54.91 -4.13 -8.82
CA ARG A 8 -54.07 -5.28 -8.48
C ARG A 8 -52.96 -4.89 -7.51
N TRP A 9 -53.33 -4.49 -6.29
CA TRP A 9 -52.38 -4.50 -5.17
C TRP A 9 -52.68 -5.73 -4.32
N LYS A 10 -52.39 -6.90 -4.90
CA LYS A 10 -52.40 -8.17 -4.17
C LYS A 10 -51.18 -8.19 -3.25
N ASN A 11 -51.46 -8.21 -1.95
CA ASN A 11 -50.61 -8.83 -0.93
C ASN A 11 -49.23 -8.19 -0.67
N GLN A 12 -49.21 -6.89 -0.35
CA GLN A 12 -48.05 -6.25 0.30
C GLN A 12 -47.99 -6.76 1.75
N ARG A 13 -47.33 -7.91 1.98
CA ARG A 13 -46.95 -8.34 3.33
C ARG A 13 -45.86 -7.38 3.83
N GLY A 14 -46.24 -6.45 4.70
CA GLY A 14 -45.28 -5.53 5.32
C GLY A 14 -44.30 -6.28 6.23
N PHE A 15 -43.03 -5.88 6.18
CA PHE A 15 -41.98 -6.36 7.07
C PHE A 15 -42.38 -6.10 8.53
N THR A 16 -42.31 -7.10 9.40
CA THR A 16 -42.63 -6.86 10.81
C THR A 16 -41.46 -6.16 11.51
N LEU A 17 -41.74 -5.29 12.49
CA LEU A 17 -40.69 -4.62 13.29
C LEU A 17 -39.74 -5.62 13.96
N VAL A 18 -40.29 -6.75 14.39
CA VAL A 18 -39.54 -7.83 15.05
C VAL A 18 -38.55 -8.48 14.09
N GLU A 19 -38.97 -8.71 12.83
CA GLU A 19 -38.13 -9.29 11.78
C GLU A 19 -36.95 -8.39 11.46
N LEU A 20 -37.14 -7.06 11.47
CA LEU A 20 -36.03 -6.11 11.31
C LEU A 20 -35.09 -6.11 12.53
N MET A 21 -35.63 -6.18 13.75
CA MET A 21 -34.83 -6.20 14.99
C MET A 21 -33.88 -7.39 15.06
N VAL A 22 -34.35 -8.58 14.71
CA VAL A 22 -33.51 -9.79 14.73
C VAL A 22 -32.38 -9.70 13.70
N VAL A 23 -32.65 -9.12 12.52
CA VAL A 23 -31.65 -8.94 11.47
C VAL A 23 -30.52 -8.01 11.93
N VAL A 24 -30.83 -6.85 12.51
CA VAL A 24 -29.80 -5.93 12.99
C VAL A 24 -29.01 -6.50 14.16
N ALA A 25 -29.64 -7.31 15.02
CA ALA A 25 -28.96 -8.02 16.10
C ALA A 25 -27.91 -9.01 15.55
N ILE A 26 -28.27 -9.81 14.52
CA ILE A 26 -27.34 -10.74 13.88
C ILE A 26 -26.20 -9.99 13.18
N ILE A 27 -26.49 -8.92 12.44
CA ILE A 27 -25.47 -8.10 11.77
C ILE A 27 -24.50 -7.51 12.80
N GLY A 28 -24.98 -7.02 13.94
CA GLY A 28 -24.14 -6.49 15.01
C GLY A 28 -23.13 -7.51 15.54
N ILE A 29 -23.56 -8.76 15.76
CA ILE A 29 -22.69 -9.87 16.18
C ILE A 29 -21.62 -10.14 15.11
N LEU A 30 -22.00 -10.24 13.84
CA LEU A 30 -21.05 -10.49 12.75
C LEU A 30 -20.02 -9.36 12.61
N VAL A 31 -20.46 -8.10 12.65
CA VAL A 31 -19.59 -6.92 12.52
C VAL A 31 -18.57 -6.84 13.66
N SER A 32 -18.96 -7.18 14.89
CA SER A 32 -18.06 -7.16 16.05
C SER A 32 -16.83 -8.07 15.88
N ILE A 33 -16.99 -9.19 15.15
CA ILE A 33 -15.91 -10.13 14.85
C ILE A 33 -15.17 -9.71 13.56
N ALA A 34 -15.90 -9.23 12.55
CA ALA A 34 -15.36 -8.92 11.23
C ALA A 34 -14.43 -7.70 11.23
N VAL A 35 -14.78 -6.62 11.92
CA VAL A 35 -14.01 -5.35 11.92
C VAL A 35 -12.56 -5.51 12.41
N PRO A 36 -12.29 -6.10 13.60
CA PRO A 36 -10.90 -6.24 14.07
C PRO A 36 -10.08 -7.19 13.19
N SER A 37 -10.73 -8.19 12.58
CA SER A 37 -10.09 -9.11 11.64
C SER A 37 -9.64 -8.38 10.37
N TYR A 38 -10.52 -7.54 9.80
CA TYR A 38 -10.22 -6.78 8.61
C TYR A 38 -9.05 -5.80 8.80
N GLN A 39 -9.00 -5.10 9.94
CA GLN A 39 -7.90 -4.17 10.25
C GLN A 39 -6.53 -4.86 10.22
N LYS A 40 -6.40 -6.03 10.84
CA LYS A 40 -5.14 -6.80 10.85
C LYS A 40 -4.70 -7.20 9.44
N VAL A 41 -5.63 -7.70 8.61
CA VAL A 41 -5.32 -8.11 7.23
C VAL A 41 -4.84 -6.91 6.42
N THR A 42 -5.49 -5.76 6.53
CA THR A 42 -5.06 -4.54 5.82
C THR A 42 -3.71 -4.03 6.28
N GLU A 43 -3.40 -4.08 7.58
CA GLU A 43 -2.10 -3.66 8.10
C GLU A 43 -0.97 -4.57 7.59
N THR A 44 -1.18 -5.89 7.61
CA THR A 44 -0.21 -6.84 7.05
C THR A 44 -0.05 -6.64 5.54
N ALA A 45 -1.13 -6.42 4.81
CA ALA A 45 -1.08 -6.12 3.37
C ALA A 45 -0.27 -4.84 3.08
N ARG A 46 -0.48 -3.78 3.86
CA ARG A 46 0.29 -2.53 3.75
C ARG A 46 1.78 -2.73 4.04
N LYS A 47 2.12 -3.50 5.09
CA LYS A 47 3.52 -3.85 5.41
C LYS A 47 4.18 -4.62 4.26
N ASN A 48 3.50 -5.64 3.73
CA ASN A 48 4.00 -6.45 2.63
C ASN A 48 4.19 -5.63 1.35
N ALA A 49 3.23 -4.77 1.01
CA ALA A 49 3.30 -3.88 -0.13
C ALA A 49 4.45 -2.86 0.01
N CYS A 50 4.62 -2.26 1.20
CA CYS A 50 5.75 -1.38 1.51
C CYS A 50 7.10 -2.11 1.29
N GLN A 51 7.23 -3.34 1.79
CA GLN A 51 8.46 -4.12 1.61
C GLN A 51 8.72 -4.49 0.15
N ALA A 52 7.68 -4.81 -0.62
CA ALA A 52 7.80 -5.07 -2.06
C ALA A 52 8.27 -3.83 -2.83
N ASN A 53 7.68 -2.67 -2.55
CA ASN A 53 8.06 -1.41 -3.16
C ASN A 53 9.52 -1.04 -2.85
N MET A 54 9.95 -1.14 -1.60
CA MET A 54 11.33 -0.87 -1.22
C MET A 54 12.32 -1.83 -1.92
N ARG A 55 11.96 -3.11 -2.11
CA ARG A 55 12.78 -4.05 -2.91
C ARG A 55 12.85 -3.67 -4.39
N ALA A 56 11.76 -3.16 -4.96
CA ALA A 56 11.75 -2.67 -6.33
C ALA A 56 12.68 -1.46 -6.49
N VAL A 57 12.62 -0.50 -5.57
CA VAL A 57 13.53 0.65 -5.52
C VAL A 57 14.97 0.19 -5.34
N LEU A 58 15.23 -0.80 -4.48
CA LEU A 58 16.57 -1.38 -4.31
C LEU A 58 17.13 -1.94 -5.60
N GLY A 59 16.32 -2.71 -6.35
CA GLY A 59 16.71 -3.25 -7.64
C GLY A 59 17.06 -2.14 -8.63
N ALA A 60 16.26 -1.07 -8.68
CA ALA A 60 16.53 0.07 -9.54
C ALA A 60 17.86 0.77 -9.19
N VAL A 61 18.13 0.99 -7.90
CA VAL A 61 19.40 1.58 -7.43
C VAL A 61 20.58 0.66 -7.77
N GLN A 62 20.43 -0.65 -7.62
CA GLN A 62 21.47 -1.62 -7.97
C GLN A 62 21.81 -1.58 -9.47
N ILE A 63 20.81 -1.54 -10.34
CA ILE A 63 21.02 -1.44 -11.79
C ILE A 63 21.83 -0.18 -12.12
N LEU A 64 21.49 0.96 -11.51
CA LEU A 64 22.20 2.21 -11.76
C LEU A 64 23.64 2.22 -11.25
N ARG A 65 23.92 1.51 -10.16
CA ARG A 65 25.29 1.35 -9.67
C ARG A 65 26.14 0.52 -10.63
N MET A 66 25.53 -0.44 -11.33
CA MET A 66 26.22 -1.20 -12.37
C MET A 66 26.49 -0.33 -13.61
N GLU A 67 25.55 0.55 -13.98
CA GLU A 67 25.69 1.43 -15.15
C GLU A 67 26.67 2.59 -14.91
N ASN A 68 26.67 3.17 -13.70
CA ASN A 68 27.47 4.34 -13.33
C ASN A 68 28.53 3.99 -12.27
N ALA A 69 29.34 2.96 -12.53
CA ALA A 69 30.33 2.38 -11.60
C ALA A 69 31.40 3.37 -11.03
N GLY A 70 31.37 4.66 -11.41
CA GLY A 70 32.25 5.72 -10.88
C GLY A 70 31.54 6.86 -10.14
N VAL A 71 30.21 6.84 -10.00
CA VAL A 71 29.47 7.87 -9.25
C VAL A 71 29.39 7.45 -7.79
N ASN A 72 30.11 8.17 -6.91
CA ASN A 72 29.94 8.05 -5.47
C ASN A 72 28.53 8.55 -5.10
N LEU A 73 27.61 7.60 -4.91
CA LEU A 73 26.29 7.86 -4.34
C LEU A 73 26.35 8.04 -2.81
N ALA A 74 27.55 8.09 -2.23
CA ALA A 74 27.78 8.22 -0.80
C ALA A 74 27.34 9.61 -0.30
N GLY A 75 26.07 9.69 0.10
CA GLY A 75 25.40 10.90 0.57
C GLY A 75 23.89 10.73 0.46
N ARG A 76 23.14 11.42 1.33
CA ARG A 76 21.70 11.62 1.09
C ARG A 76 21.57 12.15 -0.33
N LEU A 77 20.67 11.57 -1.12
CA LEU A 77 20.46 11.97 -2.49
C LEU A 77 19.88 13.38 -2.52
N ASP A 78 20.75 14.37 -2.38
CA ASP A 78 20.42 15.78 -2.38
C ASP A 78 20.24 16.19 -3.86
N GLU A 79 18.98 16.10 -4.27
CA GLU A 79 18.29 16.87 -5.31
C GLU A 79 18.64 16.73 -6.81
N GLN A 80 19.78 16.14 -7.25
CA GLN A 80 20.03 15.99 -8.70
C GLN A 80 20.31 14.56 -9.20
N HIS A 81 20.77 13.65 -8.34
CA HIS A 81 21.07 12.26 -8.76
C HIS A 81 19.97 11.24 -8.37
N ALA A 82 19.03 11.61 -7.49
CA ALA A 82 17.86 10.79 -7.16
C ALA A 82 16.94 10.54 -8.37
N LEU A 83 16.91 11.50 -9.31
CA LEU A 83 16.05 11.42 -10.50
C LEU A 83 16.42 10.26 -11.44
N MET A 84 17.66 9.74 -11.39
CA MET A 84 18.03 8.57 -12.20
C MET A 84 17.44 7.28 -11.64
N ALA A 85 17.42 7.08 -10.31
CA ALA A 85 16.76 5.94 -9.65
C ALA A 85 15.25 5.91 -9.93
N VAL A 86 14.67 7.10 -10.08
CA VAL A 86 13.26 7.31 -10.44
C VAL A 86 12.99 7.11 -11.94
N LYS A 87 14.00 7.23 -12.83
CA LYS A 87 13.81 7.11 -14.29
C LYS A 87 13.38 5.72 -14.75
N LEU A 88 13.52 4.69 -13.90
CA LEU A 88 13.01 3.34 -14.15
C LEU A 88 11.50 3.19 -13.91
N PHE A 89 10.88 4.13 -13.20
CA PHE A 89 9.47 4.08 -12.84
C PHE A 89 8.72 5.22 -13.53
N SER A 90 7.66 4.90 -14.29
CA SER A 90 6.75 5.91 -14.85
C SER A 90 6.00 6.69 -13.77
N GLU A 91 5.82 6.07 -12.60
CA GLU A 91 5.24 6.68 -11.41
C GLU A 91 5.96 6.08 -10.18
N VAL A 92 6.48 6.94 -9.31
CA VAL A 92 7.28 6.49 -8.16
C VAL A 92 6.38 5.75 -7.18
N PRO A 93 6.72 4.52 -6.76
CA PRO A 93 5.93 3.82 -5.76
C PRO A 93 5.92 4.62 -4.46
N THR A 94 4.74 4.80 -3.88
CA THR A 94 4.55 5.46 -2.58
C THR A 94 4.36 4.43 -1.48
N CYS A 95 4.62 4.83 -0.23
CA CYS A 95 4.46 3.93 0.91
C CYS A 95 2.96 3.85 1.28
N PRO A 96 2.31 2.66 1.20
CA PRO A 96 0.86 2.52 1.43
C PRO A 96 0.44 2.76 2.90
N SER A 97 1.42 2.88 3.80
CA SER A 97 1.22 3.25 5.21
C SER A 97 1.52 4.73 5.49
N GLY A 98 2.15 5.49 4.57
CA GLY A 98 2.90 6.71 4.87
C GLY A 98 2.48 7.99 4.15
N GLY A 99 1.34 7.99 3.46
CA GLY A 99 0.92 9.13 2.64
C GLY A 99 1.88 9.43 1.48
N ASP A 100 1.85 10.64 0.96
CA ASP A 100 2.60 11.10 -0.24
C ASP A 100 4.12 11.24 -0.03
N LEU A 101 4.67 10.59 0.99
CA LEU A 101 6.10 10.65 1.31
C LEU A 101 6.87 9.55 0.57
N TYR A 102 7.92 9.97 -0.13
CA TYR A 102 8.83 9.13 -0.89
C TYR A 102 9.74 8.29 0.02
N TYR A 103 10.35 7.24 -0.54
CA TYR A 103 11.38 6.46 0.15
C TYR A 103 12.70 7.25 0.20
N SER A 104 13.40 7.23 1.34
CA SER A 104 14.77 7.73 1.41
C SER A 104 15.73 6.62 1.01
N ILE A 105 16.79 6.99 0.31
CA ILE A 105 17.84 6.08 -0.14
C ILE A 105 19.15 6.67 0.38
N ASP A 106 19.83 5.91 1.21
CA ASP A 106 21.11 6.24 1.80
C ASP A 106 22.12 5.19 1.30
N VAL A 107 23.16 5.62 0.62
CA VAL A 107 24.27 4.75 0.19
C VAL A 107 25.46 5.09 1.05
N ASP A 108 25.98 4.10 1.76
CA ASP A 108 27.14 4.26 2.63
C ASP A 108 28.46 4.05 1.85
N ASN A 109 29.58 4.52 2.42
CA ASN A 109 30.91 4.41 1.80
C ASN A 109 31.40 2.96 1.67
N ASP A 110 30.87 2.04 2.48
CA ASP A 110 31.10 0.59 2.40
C ASP A 110 30.32 -0.06 1.23
N GLY A 111 29.57 0.74 0.47
CA GLY A 111 28.72 0.28 -0.61
C GLY A 111 27.40 -0.32 -0.13
N THR A 112 27.06 -0.24 1.15
CA THR A 112 25.74 -0.63 1.64
C THR A 112 24.67 0.31 1.10
N ILE A 113 23.56 -0.26 0.64
CA ILE A 113 22.37 0.49 0.23
C ILE A 113 21.32 0.32 1.32
N THR A 114 20.87 1.42 1.88
CA THR A 114 19.78 1.49 2.85
C THR A 114 18.60 2.23 2.22
N ILE A 115 17.43 1.61 2.25
CA ILE A 115 16.17 2.23 1.80
C ILE A 115 15.24 2.29 2.99
N ALA A 116 14.74 3.48 3.32
CA ALA A 116 13.77 3.68 4.40
C ALA A 116 12.44 4.24 3.89
N CYS A 117 11.33 3.73 4.44
CA CYS A 117 10.00 4.35 4.32
C CYS A 117 9.80 5.37 5.46
N PRO A 118 9.00 6.42 5.22
CA PRO A 118 8.59 7.40 6.24
C PRO A 118 7.96 6.81 7.52
N ASN A 119 7.44 5.58 7.47
CA ASN A 119 6.90 4.86 8.65
C ASN A 119 7.96 4.10 9.46
N GLY A 120 9.25 4.33 9.22
CA GLY A 120 10.35 3.73 9.99
C GLY A 120 10.75 2.31 9.57
N HIS A 121 10.13 1.74 8.52
CA HIS A 121 10.66 0.51 7.92
C HIS A 121 11.91 0.82 7.11
N HIS A 122 12.93 -0.02 7.20
CA HIS A 122 14.11 0.08 6.36
C HIS A 122 14.56 -1.30 5.87
N ILE A 123 15.17 -1.34 4.69
CA ILE A 123 15.92 -2.49 4.22
C ILE A 123 17.37 -2.07 3.99
N ARG A 124 18.30 -2.83 4.56
CA ARG A 124 19.73 -2.67 4.35
C ARG A 124 20.22 -3.83 3.51
N LYS A 125 20.91 -3.53 2.41
CA LYS A 125 21.58 -4.53 1.57
C LYS A 125 23.05 -4.16 1.54
N GLU A 126 23.87 -5.02 2.12
CA GLU A 126 25.32 -4.90 2.00
C GLU A 126 25.68 -4.87 0.51
N GLY A 127 26.55 -3.92 0.16
CA GLY A 127 27.12 -3.88 -1.18
C GLY A 127 27.74 -5.26 -1.44
N ALA A 128 27.42 -5.85 -2.58
CA ALA A 128 28.23 -6.95 -3.08
C ALA A 128 29.62 -6.34 -3.30
N GLY A 129 30.51 -6.48 -2.32
CA GLY A 129 31.91 -6.16 -2.45
C GLY A 129 32.41 -6.92 -3.66
N GLY A 130 32.84 -6.19 -4.67
CA GLY A 130 33.79 -6.72 -5.62
C GLY A 130 35.14 -6.75 -4.93
N GLU A 131 35.40 -7.85 -4.23
CA GLU A 131 36.63 -8.64 -4.27
C GLU A 131 36.25 -10.12 -4.06
#